data_AF-A0A8C3XLI2-F1
#
_entry.id   AF-A0A8C3XLI2-F1
#
_cell.length_a   1.000
_cell.length_b   1.000
_cell.length_c   1.000
_cell.angle_alpha   90.00
_cell.angle_beta   90.00
_cell.angle_gamma   90.00
#
_symmetry.space_group_name_H-M   'P 1'
#
loop_
_entity.id
_entity.type
_entity.pdbx_description
1 polymer ?
#
loop_
_entity_poly.entity_id
_entity_poly.type
_entity_poly.pdbx_seq_one_letter_code
_entity_poly.pdbx_strand_id
1 'polypeptide(L)'
;EGRFSLDAQRRYHPDARQLRYFAPPPAERPEPAFDLRHGYRDRYVRRDEGRREGLEHLLQWVAGNRWGPPGWRPVNADFVTWRGHLTKVLTTPYESQEGWLLAVSLFRGTLYVSEVETPAARQQREQRSDMLQELAYMGYKFEHYMCADTPDGSPDPTGVVNTNEAFCTVVRTRLGSHSLLFAGEVDCADPRGASPEPPACYVELKTCKELHSPAQRKSFYRHKLIKWWAQSFLPGVSRIVAGFRAPDGSVAALETFETMKIFQLIR
;
A
#
# COMPACT_ATOMS: atom_id res chain seq x y z
N GLU A 1 2.14 2.97 -18.14
CA GLU A 1 2.32 3.19 -16.69
C GLU A 1 3.80 3.07 -16.36
N GLY A 2 4.25 3.70 -15.27
CA GLY A 2 5.64 3.62 -14.81
C GLY A 2 5.78 2.73 -13.59
N ARG A 3 7.01 2.41 -13.21
CA ARG A 3 7.30 1.70 -11.95
C ARG A 3 8.70 1.98 -11.47
N PHE A 4 8.95 1.72 -10.19
CA PHE A 4 10.27 1.69 -9.58
C PHE A 4 10.24 0.84 -8.31
N SER A 5 11.43 0.48 -7.84
CA SER A 5 11.64 -0.34 -6.65
C SER A 5 12.58 0.37 -5.67
N LEU A 6 12.43 0.05 -4.39
CA LEU A 6 13.33 0.47 -3.31
C LEU A 6 13.91 -0.79 -2.67
N ASP A 7 15.24 -0.94 -2.69
CA ASP A 7 15.89 -2.16 -2.17
C ASP A 7 15.94 -2.22 -0.64
N ALA A 8 16.55 -3.28 -0.11
CA ALA A 8 16.73 -3.50 1.32
C ALA A 8 17.47 -2.36 2.06
N GLN A 9 18.19 -1.49 1.35
CA GLN A 9 18.86 -0.29 1.87
C GLN A 9 18.14 1.01 1.48
N ARG A 10 16.88 0.92 1.04
CA ARG A 10 16.04 2.02 0.59
C ARG A 10 16.57 2.77 -0.64
N ARG A 11 17.42 2.13 -1.46
CA ARG A 11 17.95 2.74 -2.69
C ARG A 11 16.99 2.55 -3.86
N TYR A 12 16.86 3.61 -4.67
CA TYR A 12 16.01 3.66 -5.83
C TYR A 12 16.55 2.85 -7.01
N HIS A 13 15.67 2.07 -7.64
CA HIS A 13 15.93 1.35 -8.88
C HIS A 13 14.74 1.54 -9.86
N PRO A 14 14.96 1.97 -11.12
CA PRO A 14 13.89 2.23 -12.08
C PRO A 14 13.35 0.95 -12.74
N ASP A 15 13.09 -0.09 -11.94
CA ASP A 15 12.62 -1.40 -12.38
C ASP A 15 11.62 -2.02 -11.39
N ALA A 16 11.29 -3.29 -11.61
CA ALA A 16 10.32 -4.05 -10.83
C ALA A 16 10.96 -5.12 -9.94
N ARG A 17 12.23 -4.99 -9.54
CA ARG A 17 12.94 -6.05 -8.81
C ARG A 17 12.31 -6.41 -7.46
N GLN A 18 11.55 -5.49 -6.85
CA GLN A 18 10.84 -5.72 -5.59
C GLN A 18 9.37 -6.12 -5.79
N LEU A 19 8.92 -6.30 -7.03
CA LEU A 19 7.57 -6.81 -7.27
C LEU A 19 7.51 -8.29 -6.86
N ARG A 20 6.64 -8.61 -5.91
CA ARG A 20 6.34 -9.99 -5.52
C ARG A 20 5.05 -10.47 -6.18
N TYR A 21 4.82 -11.78 -6.12
CA TYR A 21 3.73 -12.46 -6.80
C TYR A 21 2.78 -13.13 -5.82
N PHE A 22 1.48 -12.91 -6.03
CA PHE A 22 0.42 -13.44 -5.19
C PHE A 22 0.41 -14.97 -5.21
N ALA A 23 0.62 -15.59 -4.05
CA ALA A 23 0.74 -17.03 -3.86
C ALA A 23 -0.07 -17.45 -2.62
N PRO A 24 -1.41 -17.53 -2.73
CA PRO A 24 -2.28 -17.95 -1.63
C PRO A 24 -2.12 -19.45 -1.33
N PRO A 25 -2.59 -19.93 -0.17
CA PRO A 25 -2.65 -21.36 0.12
C PRO A 25 -3.40 -22.15 -0.97
N PRO A 26 -3.00 -23.40 -1.24
CA PRO A 26 -3.74 -24.27 -2.17
C PRO A 26 -5.20 -24.44 -1.75
N ALA A 27 -6.11 -24.52 -2.71
CA ALA A 27 -7.55 -24.66 -2.45
C ALA A 27 -7.89 -25.92 -1.62
N GLU A 28 -7.06 -26.96 -1.69
CA GLU A 28 -7.20 -28.21 -0.94
C GLU A 28 -6.84 -28.07 0.56
N ARG A 29 -6.15 -27.00 0.94
CA ARG A 29 -5.79 -26.66 2.33
C ARG A 29 -5.98 -25.17 2.58
N PRO A 30 -7.24 -24.71 2.68
CA PRO A 30 -7.55 -23.28 2.72
C PRO A 30 -7.29 -22.64 4.08
N GLU A 31 -7.15 -23.42 5.15
CA GLU A 31 -6.89 -22.92 6.51
C GLU A 31 -5.42 -22.48 6.63
N PRO A 32 -5.13 -21.16 6.58
CA PRO A 32 -3.76 -20.69 6.60
C PRO A 32 -3.31 -20.63 8.06
N ALA A 33 -2.54 -21.60 8.53
CA ALA A 33 -1.91 -21.51 9.86
C ALA A 33 -0.74 -20.50 9.85
N PHE A 34 -1.00 -19.24 9.45
CA PHE A 34 0.00 -18.18 9.38
C PHE A 34 0.22 -17.57 10.75
N ASP A 35 1.40 -17.80 11.34
CA ASP A 35 1.81 -17.10 12.57
C ASP A 35 2.41 -15.73 12.22
N LEU A 36 1.60 -14.67 12.36
CA LEU A 36 2.04 -13.31 12.04
C LEU A 36 3.05 -12.74 13.05
N ARG A 37 3.33 -13.43 14.16
CA ARG A 37 4.36 -13.03 15.14
C ARG A 37 5.72 -13.65 14.84
N HIS A 38 5.75 -14.70 14.01
CA HIS A 38 6.97 -15.42 13.67
C HIS A 38 8.03 -14.47 13.08
N GLY A 39 9.16 -14.30 13.77
CA GLY A 39 10.28 -13.44 13.36
C GLY A 39 10.24 -11.99 13.86
N TYR A 40 9.22 -11.57 14.61
CA TYR A 40 9.09 -10.17 15.05
C TYR A 40 10.30 -9.68 15.88
N ARG A 41 10.85 -10.55 16.74
CA ARG A 41 11.93 -10.19 17.68
C ARG A 41 13.32 -10.21 17.05
N ASP A 42 13.55 -11.01 16.02
CA ASP A 42 14.88 -11.36 15.52
C ASP A 42 15.07 -11.17 14.01
N ARG A 43 13.98 -11.04 13.25
CA ARG A 43 13.99 -10.93 11.77
C ARG A 43 13.11 -9.79 11.27
N TYR A 44 13.22 -8.63 11.93
CA TYR A 44 12.51 -7.42 11.55
C TYR A 44 13.46 -6.23 11.36
N VAL A 45 13.61 -5.78 10.12
CA VAL A 45 14.34 -4.56 9.75
C VAL A 45 13.34 -3.45 9.44
N ARG A 46 13.41 -2.37 10.22
CA ARG A 46 12.48 -1.25 10.11
C ARG A 46 13.08 -0.12 9.30
N ARG A 47 12.31 0.41 8.35
CA ARG A 47 12.58 1.72 7.76
C ARG A 47 12.58 2.80 8.84
N ASP A 48 13.55 3.70 8.76
CA ASP A 48 13.63 4.87 9.64
C ASP A 48 12.52 5.89 9.31
N GLU A 49 11.45 5.88 10.11
CA GLU A 49 10.33 6.82 9.98
C GLU A 49 10.71 8.27 10.36
N GLY A 50 11.87 8.51 10.98
CA GLY A 50 12.39 9.84 11.28
C GLY A 50 12.91 10.56 10.03
N ARG A 51 13.35 9.81 9.01
CA ARG A 51 13.79 10.36 7.73
C ARG A 51 12.56 10.71 6.86
N ARG A 52 12.44 11.98 6.49
CA ARG A 52 11.37 12.48 5.62
C ARG A 52 11.78 12.44 4.16
N GLU A 53 11.31 11.42 3.45
CA GLU A 53 11.56 11.23 2.01
C GLU A 53 10.75 12.20 1.14
N GLY A 54 9.64 12.76 1.65
CA GLY A 54 8.76 13.66 0.89
C GLY A 54 8.35 13.03 -0.45
N LEU A 55 8.61 13.73 -1.56
CA LEU A 55 8.39 13.23 -2.92
C LEU A 55 9.66 12.70 -3.60
N GLU A 56 10.78 12.55 -2.90
CA GLU A 56 12.12 12.32 -3.47
C GLU A 56 12.15 11.20 -4.53
N HIS A 57 11.68 9.99 -4.19
CA HIS A 57 11.71 8.84 -5.12
C HIS A 57 10.76 9.02 -6.32
N LEU A 58 9.61 9.66 -6.13
CA LEU A 58 8.71 9.99 -7.24
C LEU A 58 9.35 11.06 -8.14
N LEU A 59 10.04 12.05 -7.57
CA LEU A 59 10.76 13.06 -8.34
C LEU A 59 11.95 12.46 -9.12
N GLN A 60 12.65 11.46 -8.55
CA GLN A 60 13.66 10.68 -9.27
C GLN A 60 13.05 9.96 -10.47
N TRP A 61 11.89 9.30 -10.29
CA TRP A 61 11.17 8.70 -11.41
C TRP A 61 10.77 9.73 -12.46
N VAL A 62 10.19 10.86 -12.04
CA VAL A 62 9.80 11.96 -12.93
C VAL A 62 11.00 12.50 -13.72
N ALA A 63 12.15 12.66 -13.07
CA ALA A 63 13.38 13.14 -13.72
C ALA A 63 13.91 12.14 -14.76
N GLY A 64 13.90 10.85 -14.45
CA GLY A 64 14.33 9.78 -15.37
C GLY A 64 13.37 9.50 -16.52
N ASN A 65 12.09 9.90 -16.39
CA ASN A 65 11.04 9.65 -17.38
C ASN A 65 10.57 10.92 -18.10
N ARG A 66 11.38 11.99 -18.09
CA ARG A 66 11.10 13.17 -18.93
C ARG A 66 11.37 12.82 -20.40
N TRP A 67 10.32 12.75 -21.21
CA TRP A 67 10.46 12.53 -22.64
C TRP A 67 10.85 13.84 -23.37
N GLY A 68 12.04 13.85 -23.98
CA GLY A 68 12.49 14.93 -24.87
C GLY A 68 13.94 15.36 -24.67
N PRO A 69 14.46 16.28 -25.51
CA PRO A 69 15.81 16.82 -25.37
C PRO A 69 15.99 17.56 -24.03
N PRO A 70 17.22 17.68 -23.52
CA PRO A 70 17.52 18.38 -22.27
C PRO A 70 17.03 19.83 -22.34
N GLY A 71 15.91 20.12 -21.65
CA GLY A 71 15.19 21.39 -21.73
C GLY A 71 13.81 21.34 -21.08
N TRP A 72 13.22 22.52 -20.85
CA TRP A 72 11.93 22.80 -20.20
C TRP A 72 10.74 22.01 -20.79
N ARG A 73 10.54 20.75 -20.40
CA ARG A 73 9.27 20.06 -20.61
C ARG A 73 8.60 19.76 -19.26
N PRO A 74 7.34 20.21 -19.06
CA PRO A 74 6.59 19.91 -17.85
C PRO A 74 6.23 18.42 -17.79
N VAL A 75 5.92 17.93 -16.58
CA VAL A 75 5.51 16.54 -16.28
C VAL A 75 4.21 16.15 -16.99
N ASN A 76 3.55 17.09 -17.67
CA ASN A 76 2.25 16.95 -18.33
C ASN A 76 1.19 16.40 -17.36
N ALA A 77 1.18 16.92 -16.14
CA ALA A 77 0.16 16.67 -15.13
C ALA A 77 -0.05 17.94 -14.32
N ASP A 78 -1.30 18.18 -13.90
CA ASP A 78 -1.65 19.30 -13.03
C ASP A 78 -1.13 19.04 -11.61
N PHE A 79 -1.24 17.79 -11.13
CA PHE A 79 -0.79 17.38 -9.80
C PHE A 79 0.21 16.22 -9.84
N VAL A 80 1.25 16.32 -9.00
CA VAL A 80 2.20 15.23 -8.70
C VAL A 80 2.21 14.96 -7.20
N THR A 81 1.94 13.71 -6.79
CA THR A 81 1.85 13.35 -5.36
C THR A 81 1.97 11.84 -5.13
N TRP A 82 1.88 11.39 -3.88
CA TRP A 82 1.69 9.97 -3.57
C TRP A 82 0.22 9.60 -3.47
N ARG A 83 -0.10 8.36 -3.85
CA ARG A 83 -1.44 7.75 -3.71
C ARG A 83 -1.98 7.93 -2.29
N GLY A 84 -1.16 7.71 -1.26
CA GLY A 84 -1.59 7.83 0.14
C GLY A 84 -2.09 9.24 0.51
N HIS A 85 -1.60 10.29 -0.15
CA HIS A 85 -2.05 11.67 0.08
C HIS A 85 -3.45 11.86 -0.51
N LEU A 86 -3.68 11.36 -1.72
CA LEU A 86 -4.99 11.35 -2.37
C LEU A 86 -6.01 10.52 -1.58
N THR A 87 -5.60 9.39 -0.99
CA THR A 87 -6.45 8.58 -0.10
C THR A 87 -6.94 9.40 1.08
N LYS A 88 -6.08 10.20 1.74
CA LYS A 88 -6.48 11.07 2.87
C LYS A 88 -7.51 12.10 2.44
N VAL A 89 -7.31 12.75 1.29
CA VAL A 89 -8.28 13.69 0.72
C VAL A 89 -9.62 12.99 0.46
N LEU A 90 -9.60 11.80 -0.15
CA LEU A 90 -10.80 11.05 -0.51
C LEU A 90 -11.60 10.58 0.71
N THR A 91 -10.93 10.27 1.82
CA THR A 91 -11.58 9.82 3.06
C THR A 91 -11.91 10.95 4.03
N THR A 92 -11.51 12.19 3.76
CA THR A 92 -11.69 13.33 4.67
C THR A 92 -13.14 13.56 5.10
N PRO A 93 -14.17 13.44 4.24
CA PRO A 93 -15.56 13.63 4.66
C PRO A 93 -16.05 12.63 5.74
N TYR A 94 -15.34 11.52 5.93
CA TYR A 94 -15.69 10.45 6.86
C TYR A 94 -14.68 10.27 8.00
N GLU A 95 -13.58 11.02 7.97
CA GLU A 95 -12.51 10.94 8.96
C GLU A 95 -12.84 11.81 10.17
N SER A 96 -12.69 11.25 11.38
CA SER A 96 -13.06 11.91 12.64
C SER A 96 -11.99 11.79 13.73
N GLN A 97 -10.89 11.08 13.44
CA GLN A 97 -9.84 10.78 14.41
C GLN A 97 -8.52 11.45 14.03
N GLU A 98 -8.13 11.39 12.76
CA GLU A 98 -6.81 11.80 12.29
C GLU A 98 -6.88 12.94 11.27
N GLY A 99 -6.38 14.12 11.66
CA GLY A 99 -6.15 15.23 10.74
C GLY A 99 -4.87 15.07 9.93
N TRP A 100 -4.71 15.89 8.88
CA TRP A 100 -3.55 15.85 7.99
C TRP A 100 -3.13 17.26 7.54
N LEU A 101 -1.87 17.39 7.08
CA LEU A 101 -1.33 18.60 6.45
C LEU A 101 -0.71 18.24 5.10
N LEU A 102 -1.00 19.02 4.06
CA LEU A 102 -0.41 18.87 2.73
C LEU A 102 0.25 20.18 2.31
N ALA A 103 1.58 20.16 2.16
CA ALA A 103 2.32 21.25 1.53
C ALA A 103 2.14 21.17 0.01
N VAL A 104 1.82 22.30 -0.62
CA VAL A 104 1.61 22.40 -2.06
C VAL A 104 2.57 23.43 -2.64
N SER A 105 3.31 23.05 -3.67
CA SER A 105 4.23 23.95 -4.38
C SER A 105 3.96 23.91 -5.88
N LEU A 106 3.73 25.07 -6.49
CA LEU A 106 3.63 25.21 -7.94
C LEU A 106 5.02 25.35 -8.55
N PHE A 107 5.41 24.43 -9.42
CA PHE A 107 6.68 24.51 -10.13
C PHE A 107 6.49 24.14 -11.61
N ARG A 108 6.78 25.11 -12.49
CA ARG A 108 6.67 24.98 -13.95
C ARG A 108 5.30 24.47 -14.42
N GLY A 109 4.23 24.99 -13.81
CA GLY A 109 2.86 24.65 -14.16
C GLY A 109 2.30 23.38 -13.50
N THR A 110 3.09 22.65 -12.72
CA THR A 110 2.65 21.46 -11.99
C THR A 110 2.62 21.72 -10.48
N LEU A 111 1.54 21.31 -9.82
CA LEU A 111 1.36 21.36 -8.37
C LEU A 111 1.93 20.07 -7.75
N TYR A 112 2.97 20.21 -6.94
CA TYR A 112 3.55 19.12 -6.18
C TYR A 112 2.94 19.13 -4.78
N VAL A 113 2.32 18.03 -4.39
CA VAL A 113 1.62 17.90 -3.11
C VAL A 113 2.35 16.88 -2.26
N SER A 114 2.91 17.32 -1.13
CA SER A 114 3.66 16.50 -0.19
C SER A 114 3.06 16.61 1.20
N GLU A 115 2.86 15.48 1.87
CA GLU A 115 2.39 15.46 3.24
C GLU A 115 3.43 16.02 4.21
N VAL A 116 2.93 16.73 5.22
CA VAL A 116 3.67 17.20 6.38
C VAL A 116 3.10 16.50 7.61
N GLU A 117 3.97 15.90 8.43
CA GLU A 117 3.53 15.27 9.68
C GLU A 117 2.96 16.34 10.63
N THR A 118 1.77 16.10 11.16
CA THR A 118 1.17 16.98 12.18
C THR A 118 1.85 16.78 13.54
N PRO A 119 1.82 17.78 14.45
CA PRO A 119 2.34 17.60 15.81
C PRO A 119 1.70 16.41 16.54
N ALA A 120 0.39 16.18 16.35
CA ALA A 120 -0.32 15.05 16.94
C ALA A 120 0.15 13.70 16.36
N ALA A 121 0.29 13.58 15.04
CA ALA A 121 0.81 12.37 14.39
C ALA A 121 2.25 12.08 14.81
N ARG A 122 3.07 13.12 14.96
CA ARG A 122 4.44 13.01 15.49
C ARG A 122 4.45 12.42 16.89
N GLN A 123 3.64 12.96 17.79
CA GLN A 123 3.52 12.46 19.16
C GLN A 123 3.07 10.99 19.18
N GLN A 124 2.05 10.63 18.40
CA GLN A 124 1.58 9.25 18.29
C GLN A 124 2.64 8.28 17.76
N ARG A 125 3.48 8.72 16.82
CA ARG A 125 4.60 7.92 16.31
C ARG A 125 5.69 7.73 17.34
N GLU A 126 6.09 8.80 18.03
CA GLU A 126 7.13 8.76 19.07
C GLU A 126 6.71 7.97 20.30
N GLN A 127 5.41 7.94 20.61
CA GLN A 127 4.80 7.22 21.74
C GLN A 127 4.16 5.89 21.34
N ARG A 128 4.50 5.35 20.15
CA ARG A 128 3.88 4.13 19.62
C ARG A 128 4.21 2.94 20.52
N SER A 129 3.18 2.36 21.14
CA SER A 129 3.32 1.20 22.02
C SER A 129 3.84 -0.04 21.28
N ASP A 130 4.50 -0.94 22.02
CA ASP A 130 5.03 -2.20 21.49
C ASP A 130 3.96 -3.03 20.78
N MET A 131 2.73 -3.04 21.32
CA MET A 131 1.59 -3.71 20.70
C MET A 131 1.27 -3.14 19.30
N LEU A 132 1.30 -1.82 19.13
CA LEU A 132 1.06 -1.20 17.82
C LEU A 132 2.21 -1.45 16.84
N GLN A 133 3.45 -1.55 17.34
CA GLN A 133 4.61 -1.91 16.53
C GLN A 133 4.52 -3.36 16.03
N GLU A 134 4.08 -4.27 16.91
CA GLU A 134 3.84 -5.66 16.57
C GLU A 134 2.70 -5.80 15.53
N LEU A 135 1.60 -5.06 15.71
CA LEU A 135 0.51 -5.04 14.73
C LEU A 135 0.95 -4.53 13.35
N ALA A 136 1.86 -3.54 13.30
CA ALA A 136 2.43 -3.09 12.04
C ALA A 136 3.30 -4.18 11.38
N TYR A 137 4.15 -4.87 12.16
CA TYR A 137 4.92 -6.01 11.68
C TYR A 137 4.02 -7.11 11.12
N MET A 138 2.94 -7.46 11.82
CA MET A 138 2.00 -8.51 11.41
C MET A 138 1.37 -8.23 10.03
N GLY A 139 1.24 -6.96 9.63
CA GLY A 139 0.82 -6.57 8.28
C GLY A 139 1.83 -7.01 7.23
N TYR A 140 3.08 -6.58 7.35
CA TYR A 140 4.16 -6.99 6.45
C TYR A 140 4.42 -8.50 6.50
N LYS A 141 4.27 -9.12 7.67
CA LYS A 141 4.43 -10.57 7.82
C LYS A 141 3.36 -11.34 7.05
N PHE A 142 2.13 -10.84 7.04
CA PHE A 142 1.05 -11.43 6.23
C PHE A 142 1.39 -11.41 4.74
N GLU A 143 2.04 -10.35 4.24
CA GLU A 143 2.52 -10.31 2.86
C GLU A 143 3.55 -11.42 2.59
N HIS A 144 4.48 -11.69 3.51
CA HIS A 144 5.43 -12.81 3.36
C HIS A 144 4.76 -14.19 3.30
N TYR A 145 3.57 -14.34 3.88
CA TYR A 145 2.80 -15.60 3.78
C TYR A 145 1.99 -15.71 2.49
N MET A 146 1.72 -14.58 1.83
CA MET A 146 0.83 -14.50 0.67
C MET A 146 1.57 -14.20 -0.64
N CYS A 147 2.89 -14.00 -0.58
CA CYS A 147 3.70 -13.57 -1.71
C CYS A 147 4.91 -14.48 -1.91
N ALA A 148 5.27 -14.71 -3.17
CA ALA A 148 6.51 -15.35 -3.58
C ALA A 148 7.36 -14.40 -4.44
N ASP A 149 8.67 -14.67 -4.53
CA ASP A 149 9.60 -13.85 -5.32
C ASP A 149 9.47 -14.07 -6.83
N THR A 150 8.88 -15.20 -7.23
CA THR A 150 8.65 -15.58 -8.64
C THR A 150 7.19 -15.96 -8.88
N PRO A 151 6.66 -15.82 -10.11
CA PRO A 151 5.25 -16.14 -10.43
C PRO A 151 4.78 -17.54 -10.00
N ASP A 152 5.64 -18.55 -10.17
CA ASP A 152 5.37 -19.95 -9.83
C ASP A 152 6.03 -20.38 -8.50
N GLY A 153 6.54 -19.41 -7.74
CA GLY A 153 7.21 -19.65 -6.47
C GLY A 153 6.25 -19.97 -5.35
N SER A 154 6.81 -20.42 -4.22
CA SER A 154 6.09 -20.55 -2.95
C SER A 154 6.56 -19.47 -1.98
N PRO A 155 5.68 -18.96 -1.10
CA PRO A 155 6.08 -18.02 -0.07
C PRO A 155 7.16 -18.59 0.86
N ASP A 156 8.15 -17.77 1.22
CA ASP A 156 9.13 -18.07 2.27
C ASP A 156 8.88 -17.22 3.52
N PRO A 157 8.14 -17.74 4.52
CA PRO A 157 7.87 -17.03 5.75
C PRO A 157 9.05 -17.07 6.74
N THR A 158 10.19 -17.69 6.41
CA THR A 158 11.36 -17.72 7.29
C THR A 158 12.27 -16.50 7.11
N GLY A 159 12.18 -15.83 5.96
CA GLY A 159 12.94 -14.63 5.62
C GLY A 159 12.74 -13.44 6.57
N VAL A 160 13.62 -12.46 6.43
CA VAL A 160 13.59 -11.18 7.15
C VAL A 160 12.51 -10.28 6.59
N VAL A 161 11.68 -9.71 7.45
CA VAL A 161 10.74 -8.65 7.06
C VAL A 161 11.50 -7.32 7.06
N ASN A 162 11.69 -6.72 5.88
CA ASN A 162 12.40 -5.45 5.74
C ASN A 162 11.51 -4.38 5.12
N THR A 163 11.09 -3.40 5.92
CA THR A 163 10.13 -2.35 5.46
C THR A 163 10.79 -1.21 4.69
N ASN A 164 12.09 -1.32 4.40
CA ASN A 164 12.74 -0.46 3.40
C ASN A 164 12.37 -0.89 1.98
N GLU A 165 12.10 -2.18 1.79
CA GLU A 165 11.79 -2.78 0.50
C GLU A 165 10.40 -2.36 0.05
N ALA A 166 10.27 -1.90 -1.20
CA ALA A 166 8.98 -1.53 -1.75
C ALA A 166 8.99 -1.62 -3.27
N PHE A 167 7.86 -2.01 -3.84
CA PHE A 167 7.55 -1.84 -5.26
C PHE A 167 6.46 -0.78 -5.43
N CYS A 168 6.71 0.20 -6.29
CA CYS A 168 5.78 1.28 -6.55
C CYS A 168 5.38 1.31 -8.02
N THR A 169 4.07 1.35 -8.27
CA THR A 169 3.51 1.70 -9.59
C THR A 169 3.33 3.21 -9.71
N VAL A 170 3.53 3.74 -10.91
CA VAL A 170 3.31 5.16 -11.26
C VAL A 170 2.15 5.24 -12.24
N VAL A 171 1.06 5.85 -11.77
CA VAL A 171 -0.21 5.95 -12.48
C VAL A 171 -0.43 7.37 -12.93
N ARG A 172 -0.94 7.50 -14.16
CA ARG A 172 -1.43 8.77 -14.71
C ARG A 172 -2.92 8.63 -14.97
N THR A 173 -3.70 9.53 -14.41
CA THR A 173 -5.17 9.52 -14.54
C THR A 173 -5.72 10.94 -14.51
N ARG A 174 -7.04 11.08 -14.47
CA ARG A 174 -7.74 12.35 -14.39
C ARG A 174 -8.92 12.26 -13.42
N LEU A 175 -9.06 13.27 -12.57
CA LEU A 175 -10.21 13.48 -11.70
C LEU A 175 -10.92 14.77 -12.13
N GLY A 176 -12.10 14.63 -12.73
CA GLY A 176 -12.83 15.77 -13.29
C GLY A 176 -12.00 16.49 -14.37
N SER A 177 -11.68 17.76 -14.13
CA SER A 177 -10.82 18.55 -15.02
C SER A 177 -9.32 18.47 -14.73
N HIS A 178 -8.91 17.77 -13.67
CA HIS A 178 -7.54 17.75 -13.17
C HIS A 178 -6.80 16.46 -13.54
N SER A 179 -5.68 16.59 -14.24
CA SER A 179 -4.76 15.50 -14.52
C SER A 179 -3.85 15.21 -13.33
N LEU A 180 -3.72 13.92 -12.98
CA LEU A 180 -2.97 13.44 -11.82
C LEU A 180 -1.85 12.52 -12.29
N LEU A 181 -0.66 12.69 -11.71
CA LEU A 181 0.42 11.71 -11.75
C LEU A 181 0.80 11.37 -10.32
N PHE A 182 0.68 10.10 -9.94
CA PHE A 182 1.03 9.68 -8.60
C PHE A 182 1.66 8.30 -8.58
N ALA A 183 2.46 8.04 -7.55
CA ALA A 183 2.96 6.72 -7.26
C ALA A 183 2.24 6.11 -6.06
N GLY A 184 2.10 4.79 -6.06
CA GLY A 184 1.58 4.03 -4.94
C GLY A 184 2.34 2.72 -4.80
N GLU A 185 2.68 2.37 -3.57
CA GLU A 185 3.15 1.02 -3.24
C GLU A 185 2.06 -0.01 -3.54
N VAL A 186 2.51 -1.15 -4.08
CA VAL A 186 1.70 -2.30 -4.42
C VAL A 186 2.33 -3.54 -3.80
N ASP A 187 1.51 -4.34 -3.12
CA ASP A 187 2.00 -5.47 -2.33
C ASP A 187 2.46 -6.65 -3.20
N CYS A 188 1.66 -6.98 -4.23
CA CYS A 188 1.99 -8.03 -5.20
C CYS A 188 1.17 -7.95 -6.50
N ALA A 189 1.55 -8.77 -7.48
CA ALA A 189 0.78 -9.04 -8.70
C ALA A 189 0.28 -10.49 -8.74
N ASP A 190 -0.92 -10.72 -9.28
CA ASP A 190 -1.42 -12.04 -9.64
C ASP A 190 -1.41 -12.21 -11.18
N PRO A 191 -0.35 -12.81 -11.75
CA PRO A 191 -0.25 -13.03 -13.19
C PRO A 191 -1.20 -14.13 -13.69
N ARG A 192 -1.82 -14.90 -12.78
CA ARG A 192 -2.75 -16.00 -13.09
C ARG A 192 -4.22 -15.55 -12.99
N GLY A 193 -4.45 -14.31 -12.58
CA GLY A 193 -5.78 -13.74 -12.49
C GLY A 193 -6.43 -13.49 -13.86
N ALA A 194 -7.72 -13.15 -13.85
CA ALA A 194 -8.49 -12.88 -15.07
C ALA A 194 -7.95 -11.70 -15.90
N SER A 195 -7.24 -10.76 -15.26
CA SER A 195 -6.62 -9.60 -15.90
C SER A 195 -5.13 -9.56 -15.53
N PRO A 196 -4.25 -10.15 -16.35
CA PRO A 196 -2.83 -10.31 -16.00
C PRO A 196 -1.99 -9.04 -16.20
N GLU A 197 -2.56 -7.99 -16.80
CA GLU A 197 -1.87 -6.73 -17.07
C GLU A 197 -2.03 -5.70 -15.93
N PRO A 198 -0.98 -4.93 -15.62
CA PRO A 198 -1.09 -3.77 -14.73
C PRO A 198 -2.08 -2.72 -15.23
N PRO A 199 -2.81 -2.04 -14.32
CA PRO A 199 -2.79 -2.22 -12.87
C PRO A 199 -3.76 -3.30 -12.37
N ALA A 200 -4.55 -3.91 -13.26
CA ALA A 200 -5.62 -4.84 -12.91
C ALA A 200 -5.10 -6.15 -12.29
N CYS A 201 -3.87 -6.54 -12.60
CA CYS A 201 -3.20 -7.71 -12.02
C CYS A 201 -2.77 -7.50 -10.58
N TYR A 202 -2.72 -6.27 -10.08
CA TYR A 202 -2.25 -5.99 -8.73
C TYR A 202 -3.26 -6.43 -7.67
N VAL A 203 -2.72 -6.83 -6.52
CA VAL A 203 -3.48 -7.28 -5.35
C VAL A 203 -2.99 -6.53 -4.14
N GLU A 204 -3.90 -5.92 -3.39
CA GLU A 204 -3.61 -5.34 -2.08
C GLU A 204 -3.85 -6.39 -0.99
N LEU A 205 -2.95 -6.48 -0.02
CA LEU A 205 -3.00 -7.40 1.11
C LEU A 205 -3.24 -6.63 2.40
N LYS A 206 -4.18 -7.10 3.20
CA LYS A 206 -4.55 -6.44 4.46
C LYS A 206 -4.72 -7.44 5.59
N THR A 207 -4.52 -6.97 6.82
CA THR A 207 -4.89 -7.73 8.01
C THR A 207 -6.00 -7.02 8.78
N CYS A 208 -6.90 -7.80 9.38
CA CYS A 208 -7.96 -7.30 10.25
C CYS A 208 -8.11 -8.23 11.46
N LYS A 209 -8.81 -7.77 12.51
CA LYS A 209 -9.19 -8.65 13.63
C LYS A 209 -10.36 -9.48 13.15
N GLU A 210 -10.43 -10.73 13.57
CA GLU A 210 -11.65 -11.52 13.40
C GLU A 210 -12.90 -10.76 13.85
N LEU A 211 -13.98 -11.00 13.11
CA LEU A 211 -15.25 -10.32 13.27
C LEU A 211 -16.29 -11.38 13.62
N HIS A 212 -16.66 -11.47 14.89
CA HIS A 212 -17.57 -12.50 15.40
C HIS A 212 -19.01 -12.01 15.52
N SER A 213 -19.27 -10.70 15.37
CA SER A 213 -20.62 -10.14 15.44
C SER A 213 -20.99 -9.26 14.25
N PRO A 214 -22.29 -9.18 13.90
CA PRO A 214 -22.78 -8.27 12.86
C PRO A 214 -22.40 -6.80 13.13
N ALA A 215 -22.37 -6.38 14.40
CA ALA A 215 -21.98 -5.02 14.78
C ALA A 215 -20.50 -4.74 14.48
N GLN A 216 -19.61 -5.69 14.78
CA GLN A 216 -18.19 -5.60 14.42
C GLN A 216 -18.01 -5.52 12.89
N ARG A 217 -18.75 -6.35 12.15
CA ARG A 217 -18.72 -6.35 10.67
C ARG A 217 -19.19 -5.03 10.08
N LYS A 218 -20.28 -4.46 10.60
CA LYS A 218 -20.79 -3.14 10.20
C LYS A 218 -19.78 -2.01 10.48
N SER A 219 -19.12 -2.05 11.64
CA SER A 219 -18.06 -1.10 11.99
C SER A 219 -16.85 -1.24 11.04
N PHE A 220 -16.43 -2.48 10.75
CA PHE A 220 -15.36 -2.77 9.79
C PHE A 220 -15.67 -2.18 8.40
N TYR A 221 -16.88 -2.38 7.87
CA TYR A 221 -17.28 -1.82 6.57
C TYR A 221 -17.22 -0.29 6.57
N ARG A 222 -17.78 0.35 7.60
CA ARG A 222 -17.88 1.81 7.66
C ARG A 222 -16.55 2.53 7.86
N HIS A 223 -15.64 1.96 8.66
CA HIS A 223 -14.44 2.69 9.08
C HIS A 223 -13.14 2.17 8.46
N LYS A 224 -13.06 0.87 8.15
CA LYS A 224 -11.85 0.27 7.60
C LYS A 224 -11.96 0.01 6.10
N LEU A 225 -13.06 -0.59 5.66
CA LEU A 225 -13.23 -0.98 4.27
C LEU A 225 -13.31 0.23 3.32
N ILE A 226 -13.84 1.38 3.78
CA ILE A 226 -13.81 2.64 3.01
C ILE A 226 -12.37 3.13 2.73
N LYS A 227 -11.46 2.98 3.70
CA LYS A 227 -10.04 3.35 3.55
C LYS A 227 -9.35 2.40 2.58
N TRP A 228 -9.64 1.11 2.66
CA TRP A 228 -9.14 0.08 1.75
C TRP A 228 -9.61 0.32 0.30
N TRP A 229 -10.88 0.65 0.12
CA TRP A 229 -11.43 1.05 -1.18
C TRP A 229 -10.70 2.27 -1.72
N ALA A 230 -10.60 3.35 -0.96
CA ALA A 230 -9.95 4.58 -1.41
C ALA A 230 -8.48 4.35 -1.81
N GLN A 231 -7.76 3.50 -1.08
CA GLN A 231 -6.37 3.14 -1.36
C GLN A 231 -6.22 2.34 -2.66
N SER A 232 -7.13 1.40 -2.92
CA SER A 232 -7.03 0.46 -4.05
C SER A 232 -7.69 1.00 -5.33
N PHE A 233 -8.76 1.78 -5.18
CA PHE A 233 -9.50 2.40 -6.28
C PHE A 233 -8.62 3.37 -7.07
N LEU A 234 -7.89 4.25 -6.38
CA LEU A 234 -7.04 5.27 -7.01
C LEU A 234 -6.05 4.70 -8.04
N PRO A 235 -5.19 3.71 -7.70
CA PRO A 235 -4.26 3.11 -8.64
C PRO A 235 -4.88 2.04 -9.56
N GLY A 236 -6.17 1.72 -9.43
CA GLY A 236 -6.82 0.68 -10.23
C GLY A 236 -6.52 -0.76 -9.79
N VAL A 237 -6.17 -0.98 -8.52
CA VAL A 237 -5.96 -2.31 -7.94
C VAL A 237 -7.31 -3.03 -7.84
N SER A 238 -7.44 -4.19 -8.48
CA SER A 238 -8.73 -4.84 -8.73
C SER A 238 -9.35 -5.50 -7.50
N ARG A 239 -8.51 -6.01 -6.59
CA ARG A 239 -8.98 -6.72 -5.39
C ARG A 239 -8.06 -6.55 -4.19
N ILE A 240 -8.65 -6.78 -3.03
CA ILE A 240 -8.02 -6.71 -1.71
C ILE A 240 -8.20 -8.06 -1.03
N VAL A 241 -7.13 -8.71 -0.59
CA VAL A 241 -7.20 -9.97 0.15
C VAL A 241 -6.88 -9.70 1.61
N ALA A 242 -7.84 -10.00 2.48
CA ALA A 242 -7.76 -9.73 3.91
C ALA A 242 -7.53 -11.01 4.70
N GLY A 243 -6.48 -11.03 5.52
CA GLY A 243 -6.28 -12.01 6.58
C GLY A 243 -6.94 -11.56 7.89
N PHE A 244 -7.92 -12.33 8.38
CA PHE A 244 -8.53 -12.11 9.68
C PHE A 244 -7.74 -12.83 10.76
N ARG A 245 -7.05 -12.05 11.60
CA ARG A 245 -6.18 -12.56 12.67
C ARG A 245 -6.94 -12.79 13.97
N ALA A 246 -6.67 -13.92 14.60
CA ALA A 246 -7.11 -14.26 15.94
C ALA A 246 -6.26 -13.55 17.01
N PRO A 247 -6.67 -13.55 18.30
CA PRO A 247 -5.93 -12.86 19.37
C PRO A 247 -4.49 -13.36 19.61
N ASP A 248 -4.21 -14.61 19.27
CA ASP A 248 -2.88 -15.22 19.38
C ASP A 248 -1.92 -14.78 18.26
N GLY A 249 -2.42 -14.08 17.25
CA GLY A 249 -1.66 -13.58 16.11
C GLY A 249 -1.70 -14.48 14.88
N SER A 250 -2.39 -15.62 14.93
CA SER A 250 -2.62 -16.48 13.77
C SER A 250 -3.66 -15.89 12.81
N VAL A 251 -3.56 -16.16 11.51
CA VAL A 251 -4.65 -15.85 10.54
C VAL A 251 -5.64 -17.00 10.54
N ALA A 252 -6.90 -16.74 10.91
CA ALA A 252 -7.94 -17.76 10.95
C ALA A 252 -8.72 -17.88 9.63
N ALA A 253 -8.80 -16.79 8.86
CA ALA A 253 -9.57 -16.76 7.61
C ALA A 253 -9.00 -15.77 6.60
N LEU A 254 -9.22 -16.05 5.32
CA LEU A 254 -8.97 -15.15 4.20
C LEU A 254 -10.29 -14.75 3.56
N GLU A 255 -10.45 -13.47 3.23
CA GLU A 255 -11.59 -12.96 2.45
C GLU A 255 -11.08 -12.04 1.34
N THR A 256 -11.65 -12.18 0.15
CA THR A 256 -11.32 -11.32 -0.98
C THR A 256 -12.44 -10.30 -1.20
N PHE A 257 -12.06 -9.02 -1.28
CA PHE A 257 -12.94 -7.92 -1.62
C PHE A 257 -12.56 -7.39 -3.00
N GLU A 258 -13.47 -7.50 -3.97
CA GLU A 258 -13.32 -6.80 -5.25
C GLU A 258 -13.50 -5.30 -5.03
N THR A 259 -12.50 -4.50 -5.39
CA THR A 259 -12.48 -3.06 -5.12
C THR A 259 -13.75 -2.37 -5.61
N MET A 260 -14.22 -2.73 -6.80
CA MET A 260 -15.42 -2.15 -7.41
C MET A 260 -16.73 -2.63 -6.77
N LYS A 261 -16.73 -3.69 -5.96
CA LYS A 261 -17.95 -4.16 -5.26
C LYS A 261 -18.03 -3.67 -3.81
N ILE A 262 -16.94 -3.12 -3.26
CA ILE A 262 -16.89 -2.66 -1.86
C ILE A 262 -18.01 -1.67 -1.53
N PHE A 263 -18.37 -0.75 -2.44
CA PHE A 263 -19.41 0.24 -2.17
C PHE A 263 -20.78 -0.40 -1.85
N GLN A 264 -21.04 -1.62 -2.30
CA GLN A 264 -22.28 -2.35 -2.02
C GLN A 264 -22.33 -2.86 -0.58
N LEU A 265 -21.17 -3.07 0.05
CA LEU A 265 -21.02 -3.54 1.42
C LEU A 265 -21.08 -2.42 2.46
N ILE A 266 -20.80 -1.17 2.05
CA ILE A 266 -20.72 0.00 2.93
C ILE A 266 -22.09 0.71 3.08
N ARG A 267 -23.10 0.35 2.28
CA ARG A 267 -24.46 0.92 2.34
C ARG A 267 -25.14 0.72 3.70
#